data_AF-A0A4R6YT53-F1
#
_entry.id   AF-A0A4R6YT53-F1
#
_cell.length_a   1.000
_cell.length_b   1.000
_cell.length_c   1.000
_cell.angle_alpha   90.00
_cell.angle_beta   90.00
_cell.angle_gamma   90.00
#
_symmetry.space_group_name_H-M   'P 1'
#
loop_
_entity.id
_entity.type
_entity.pdbx_description
1 polymer ?
#
loop_
_entity_poly.entity_id
_entity_poly.type
_entity_poly.pdbx_seq_one_letter_code
_entity_poly.pdbx_strand_id
1 'polypeptide(L)'
;MSSTHPHYLDSATRWFGRRFADLDHSTRRALTHAADRRAIATAPATQQEAAASFGERMADRVARFGGSWAFIGMFGLFLVCWSFLNTQLPRALAFDPYPYIFLNLILSMLAALQAPVIMMSQNRQAAKDRQMAVYDYEVNVKAEVEIMALHDKLDALRSDHLVVLLQQQQAQIDLLTRLIAAQPPVTAAAQH
;
A
#
# COMPACT_ATOMS: atom_id res chain seq x y z
N MET A 1 -20.79 -12.30 31.61
CA MET A 1 -19.78 -12.50 30.55
C MET A 1 -19.82 -11.28 29.64
N SER A 2 -19.15 -10.20 30.07
CA SER A 2 -19.03 -8.95 29.32
C SER A 2 -17.96 -9.12 28.26
N SER A 3 -18.34 -9.00 26.99
CA SER A 3 -17.41 -9.06 25.87
C SER A 3 -16.44 -7.87 25.92
N THR A 4 -15.21 -8.13 26.34
CA THR A 4 -14.09 -7.18 26.31
C THR A 4 -13.68 -6.91 24.86
N HIS A 5 -14.48 -6.11 24.15
CA HIS A 5 -14.07 -5.54 22.88
C HIS A 5 -13.04 -4.46 23.16
N PRO A 6 -11.84 -4.49 22.54
CA PRO A 6 -10.88 -3.40 22.69
C PRO A 6 -11.54 -2.11 22.21
N HIS A 7 -11.67 -1.12 23.08
CA HIS A 7 -12.26 0.18 22.76
C HIS A 7 -11.20 1.01 22.00
N TYR A 8 -10.91 0.63 20.75
CA TYR A 8 -9.92 1.27 19.88
C TYR A 8 -10.11 2.79 19.77
N LEU A 9 -11.35 3.26 19.86
CA LEU A 9 -11.71 4.68 19.83
C LEU A 9 -11.25 5.44 21.08
N ASP A 10 -11.25 4.79 22.25
CA ASP A 10 -10.81 5.40 23.51
C ASP A 10 -9.28 5.30 23.67
N SER A 11 -8.66 4.30 23.05
CA SER A 11 -7.19 4.15 23.00
C SER A 11 -6.50 5.17 22.10
N ALA A 12 -7.26 5.90 21.27
CA ALA A 12 -6.73 6.92 20.36
C ALA A 12 -5.90 8.00 21.07
N THR A 13 -6.34 8.46 22.24
CA THR A 13 -5.63 9.45 23.05
C THR A 13 -4.32 8.91 23.62
N ARG A 14 -4.28 7.61 23.95
CA ARG A 14 -3.09 6.93 24.47
C ARG A 14 -2.05 6.68 23.38
N TRP A 15 -2.48 6.25 22.19
CA TRP A 15 -1.57 5.89 21.10
C TRP A 15 -1.07 7.09 20.30
N PHE A 16 -1.96 8.05 20.01
CA PHE A 16 -1.64 9.19 19.14
C PHE A 16 -1.49 10.52 19.89
N GLY A 17 -1.70 10.54 21.21
CA GLY A 17 -1.62 11.77 22.02
C GLY A 17 -2.69 12.81 21.67
N ARG A 18 -3.71 12.45 20.90
CA ARG A 18 -4.79 13.33 20.41
C ARG A 18 -6.14 12.65 20.56
N ARG A 19 -7.21 13.43 20.76
CA ARG A 19 -8.57 12.87 20.79
C ARG A 19 -8.94 12.38 19.39
N PHE A 20 -9.81 11.36 19.33
CA PHE A 20 -10.29 10.81 18.05
C PHE A 20 -10.83 11.91 17.11
N ALA A 21 -11.51 12.93 17.64
CA ALA A 21 -12.04 14.05 16.87
C ALA A 21 -10.96 14.92 16.19
N ASP A 22 -9.75 14.96 16.75
CA ASP A 22 -8.62 15.78 16.30
C ASP A 22 -7.63 15.02 15.40
N LEU A 23 -7.89 13.73 15.16
CA LEU A 23 -7.09 12.90 14.27
C LEU A 23 -7.37 13.25 12.81
N ASP A 24 -6.38 12.99 11.94
CA ASP A 24 -6.60 13.14 10.51
C ASP A 24 -7.72 12.21 10.02
N HIS A 25 -8.38 12.58 8.92
CA HIS A 25 -9.50 11.83 8.36
C HIS A 25 -9.10 10.39 8.01
N SER A 26 -7.88 10.18 7.52
CA SER A 26 -7.32 8.85 7.22
C SER A 26 -7.17 7.98 8.48
N THR A 27 -6.61 8.54 9.56
CA THR A 27 -6.43 7.83 10.84
C THR A 27 -7.76 7.47 11.49
N ARG A 28 -8.75 8.37 11.42
CA ARG A 28 -10.12 8.08 11.90
C ARG A 28 -10.77 6.93 11.14
N ARG A 29 -10.62 6.90 9.80
CA ARG A 29 -11.10 5.79 8.96
C ARG A 29 -10.38 4.48 9.28
N ALA A 30 -9.06 4.52 9.46
CA ALA A 30 -8.28 3.34 9.85
C ALA A 30 -8.74 2.77 11.20
N LEU A 31 -8.93 3.62 12.21
CA LEU A 31 -9.41 3.23 13.55
C LEU A 31 -10.83 2.65 13.52
N THR A 32 -11.75 3.25 12.75
CA THR A 32 -13.11 2.73 12.59
C THR A 32 -13.14 1.40 11.85
N HIS A 33 -12.35 1.24 10.78
CA HIS A 33 -12.21 -0.03 10.07
C HIS A 33 -11.51 -1.12 10.91
N ALA A 34 -10.56 -0.75 11.77
CA ALA A 34 -9.94 -1.66 12.73
C ALA A 34 -10.93 -2.13 13.81
N ALA A 35 -11.77 -1.21 14.31
CA ALA A 35 -12.82 -1.54 15.28
C ALA A 35 -13.88 -2.50 14.69
N ASP A 36 -14.25 -2.32 13.42
CA ASP A 36 -15.27 -3.14 12.75
C ASP A 36 -14.79 -4.53 12.30
N ARG A 37 -13.49 -4.87 12.43
CA ARG A 37 -12.87 -6.09 11.86
C ARG A 37 -13.25 -6.37 10.39
N ARG A 38 -13.70 -5.37 9.64
CA ARG A 38 -13.97 -5.52 8.21
C ARG A 38 -12.63 -5.64 7.51
N ALA A 39 -12.44 -6.75 6.80
CA ALA A 39 -11.40 -6.83 5.79
C ALA A 39 -11.59 -5.62 4.87
N ILE A 40 -10.52 -4.86 4.64
CA ILE A 40 -10.52 -3.79 3.64
C ILE A 40 -10.52 -4.51 2.29
N ALA A 41 -11.67 -5.06 1.91
CA ALA A 41 -11.83 -5.93 0.76
C ALA A 41 -12.54 -5.16 -0.34
N THR A 42 -11.99 -4.02 -0.73
CA THR A 42 -12.22 -3.47 -2.08
C THR A 42 -11.02 -2.60 -2.44
N ALA A 43 -10.13 -3.14 -3.28
CA ALA A 43 -9.10 -2.34 -3.90
C ALA A 43 -9.78 -1.22 -4.72
N PRO A 44 -9.33 0.04 -4.64
CA PRO A 44 -9.96 1.17 -5.33
C PRO A 44 -10.02 0.99 -6.87
N ALA A 45 -9.18 0.11 -7.42
CA ALA A 45 -9.12 -0.19 -8.85
C ALA A 45 -10.45 -0.66 -9.45
N THR A 46 -11.26 -1.46 -8.74
CA THR A 46 -12.50 -2.01 -9.30
C THR A 46 -13.64 -1.00 -9.40
N GLN A 47 -13.62 0.08 -8.61
CA GLN A 47 -14.70 1.06 -8.59
C GLN A 47 -14.52 2.15 -9.66
N GLN A 48 -13.28 2.45 -10.05
CA GLN A 48 -12.96 3.48 -11.04
C GLN A 48 -13.13 2.99 -12.50
N GLU A 49 -12.90 1.70 -12.78
CA GLU A 49 -13.04 1.14 -14.13
C GLU A 49 -14.48 1.13 -14.65
N ALA A 50 -15.47 1.08 -13.76
CA ALA A 50 -16.89 1.05 -14.12
C ALA A 50 -17.43 2.41 -14.65
N ALA A 51 -16.71 3.51 -14.42
CA ALA A 51 -17.14 4.87 -14.78
C ALA A 51 -16.37 5.47 -15.97
N ALA A 52 -15.47 4.71 -16.63
CA ALA A 52 -14.64 5.25 -17.70
C ALA A 52 -15.46 5.52 -18.97
N SER A 53 -15.39 6.75 -19.49
CA SER A 53 -16.10 7.14 -20.71
C SER A 53 -15.54 6.43 -21.95
N PHE A 54 -16.32 6.35 -23.04
CA PHE A 54 -15.87 5.72 -24.30
C PHE A 54 -14.55 6.33 -24.83
N GLY A 55 -14.37 7.65 -24.65
CA GLY A 55 -13.14 8.34 -25.04
C GLY A 55 -11.92 7.93 -24.20
N GLU A 56 -12.11 7.70 -22.90
CA GLU A 56 -11.04 7.25 -22.00
C GLU A 56 -10.59 5.82 -22.34
N ARG A 57 -11.53 4.94 -22.68
CA ARG A 57 -11.25 3.57 -23.12
C ARG A 57 -10.50 3.52 -24.46
N MET A 58 -10.85 4.42 -25.39
CA MET A 58 -10.13 4.57 -26.66
C MET A 58 -8.72 5.11 -26.45
N ALA A 59 -8.56 6.15 -25.62
CA ALA A 59 -7.25 6.72 -25.30
C ALA A 59 -6.32 5.72 -24.58
N ASP A 60 -6.85 4.89 -23.68
CA ASP A 60 -6.09 3.81 -23.03
C ASP A 60 -5.60 2.77 -24.05
N ARG A 61 -6.44 2.41 -25.02
CA ARG A 61 -6.07 1.45 -26.07
C ARG A 61 -5.02 2.03 -27.03
N VAL A 62 -5.16 3.31 -27.40
CA VAL A 62 -4.18 4.02 -28.26
C VAL A 62 -2.85 4.20 -27.53
N ALA A 63 -2.84 4.56 -26.25
CA ALA A 63 -1.61 4.72 -25.47
C ALA A 63 -0.87 3.38 -25.30
N ARG A 64 -1.59 2.29 -25.02
CA ARG A 64 -1.00 0.95 -24.91
C ARG A 64 -0.49 0.43 -26.26
N PHE A 65 -1.16 0.75 -27.35
CA PHE A 65 -0.75 0.34 -28.70
C PHE A 65 0.46 1.15 -29.21
N GLY A 66 0.44 2.47 -29.04
CA GLY A 66 1.51 3.37 -29.46
C GLY A 66 2.83 3.18 -28.71
N GLY A 67 2.79 2.65 -27.48
CA GLY A 67 3.98 2.34 -26.67
C GLY A 67 4.57 0.93 -26.89
N SER A 68 4.00 0.11 -27.77
CA SER A 68 4.47 -1.25 -28.00
C SER A 68 5.65 -1.30 -28.97
N TRP A 69 6.67 -2.09 -28.65
CA TRP A 69 7.80 -2.38 -29.54
C TRP A 69 7.37 -2.95 -30.90
N ALA A 70 6.26 -3.71 -30.93
CA ALA A 70 5.70 -4.26 -32.17
C ALA A 70 5.10 -3.17 -33.09
N PHE A 71 4.51 -2.12 -32.51
CA PHE A 71 3.98 -0.99 -33.28
C PHE A 71 5.10 -0.19 -33.93
N ILE A 72 6.18 0.08 -33.19
CA ILE A 72 7.37 0.78 -33.72
C ILE A 72 7.96 0.01 -34.90
N GLY A 73 8.12 -1.31 -34.78
CA GLY A 73 8.64 -2.15 -35.86
C GLY A 73 7.74 -2.18 -37.11
N MET A 74 6.43 -2.34 -36.93
CA MET A 74 5.46 -2.32 -38.03
C MET A 74 5.39 -0.96 -38.73
N PHE A 75 5.42 0.13 -37.95
CA PHE A 75 5.43 1.49 -38.49
C PHE A 75 6.70 1.79 -39.29
N GLY A 76 7.87 1.39 -38.78
CA GLY A 76 9.13 1.49 -39.51
C GLY A 76 9.12 0.70 -40.82
N LEU A 77 8.61 -0.53 -40.80
CA LEU A 77 8.46 -1.35 -42.01
C LEU A 77 7.53 -0.70 -43.04
N PHE A 78 6.42 -0.11 -42.58
CA PHE A 78 5.51 0.63 -43.44
C PHE A 78 6.20 1.82 -44.12
N LEU A 79 6.99 2.61 -43.37
CA LEU A 79 7.74 3.74 -43.94
C LEU A 79 8.75 3.28 -45.01
N VAL A 80 9.48 2.19 -44.74
CA VAL A 80 10.43 1.62 -45.71
C VAL A 80 9.72 1.11 -46.96
N CYS A 81 8.61 0.38 -46.79
CA CYS A 81 7.81 -0.14 -47.90
C CYS A 81 7.21 1.00 -48.75
N TRP A 82 6.66 2.03 -48.10
CA TRP A 82 6.10 3.21 -48.77
C TRP A 82 7.15 3.98 -49.58
N SER A 83 8.31 4.23 -48.97
CA SER A 83 9.44 4.90 -49.63
C SER A 83 9.95 4.07 -50.82
N PHE A 84 10.10 2.76 -50.64
CA PHE A 84 10.54 1.86 -51.71
C PHE A 84 9.55 1.83 -52.89
N LEU A 85 8.25 1.69 -52.61
CA LEU A 85 7.22 1.65 -53.64
C LEU A 85 7.14 2.98 -54.42
N ASN A 86 7.20 4.12 -53.73
CA ASN A 86 7.16 5.43 -54.39
C ASN A 86 8.46 5.79 -55.13
N THR A 87 9.61 5.23 -54.73
CA THR A 87 10.89 5.40 -55.47
C THR A 87 10.92 4.60 -56.76
N GLN A 88 10.40 3.36 -56.73
CA GLN A 88 10.47 2.43 -57.87
C GLN A 88 9.42 2.73 -58.93
N LEU A 89 8.36 3.47 -58.61
CA LEU A 89 7.39 3.93 -59.60
C LEU A 89 7.98 5.08 -60.44
N PRO A 90 7.70 5.12 -61.76
CA PRO A 90 8.06 6.27 -62.58
C PRO A 90 7.42 7.54 -62.01
N ARG A 91 8.13 8.68 -62.05
CA ARG A 91 7.64 9.97 -61.50
C ARG A 91 6.24 10.38 -61.99
N ALA A 92 5.82 9.91 -63.17
CA ALA A 92 4.49 10.18 -63.72
C ALA A 92 3.33 9.44 -63.01
N LEU A 93 3.61 8.36 -62.29
CA LEU A 93 2.63 7.59 -61.50
C LEU A 93 2.94 7.59 -59.99
N ALA A 94 4.07 8.16 -59.58
CA ALA A 94 4.45 8.23 -58.17
C ALA A 94 3.52 9.18 -57.42
N PHE A 95 2.87 8.65 -56.36
CA PHE A 95 1.92 9.40 -55.56
C PHE A 95 2.61 10.41 -54.63
N ASP A 96 3.78 10.05 -54.08
CA ASP A 96 4.61 10.91 -53.25
C ASP A 96 6.09 10.79 -53.66
N PRO A 97 6.55 11.49 -54.72
CA PRO A 97 7.95 11.46 -55.15
C PRO A 97 8.89 12.05 -54.09
N TYR A 98 10.15 11.61 -54.07
CA TYR A 98 11.20 12.23 -53.27
C TYR A 98 11.21 13.76 -53.52
N PRO A 99 11.05 14.62 -52.48
CA PRO A 99 11.39 14.42 -51.06
C PRO A 99 10.27 13.99 -50.08
N TYR A 100 9.20 13.32 -50.52
CA TYR A 100 8.12 12.75 -49.69
C TYR A 100 7.33 13.76 -48.83
N ILE A 101 6.69 14.73 -49.50
CA ILE A 101 5.98 15.83 -48.83
C ILE A 101 4.74 15.32 -48.07
N PHE A 102 4.01 14.35 -48.63
CA PHE A 102 2.82 13.81 -47.96
C PHE A 102 3.19 13.03 -46.71
N LEU A 103 4.20 12.17 -46.80
CA LEU A 103 4.69 11.41 -45.66
C LEU A 103 5.21 12.34 -44.55
N ASN A 104 5.93 13.40 -44.92
CA ASN A 104 6.40 14.40 -43.98
C ASN A 104 5.25 15.13 -43.27
N LEU A 105 4.21 15.53 -44.02
CA LEU A 105 3.03 16.18 -43.44
C LEU A 105 2.32 15.28 -42.42
N ILE A 106 2.11 14.01 -42.76
CA ILE A 106 1.46 13.03 -41.87
C ILE A 106 2.31 12.80 -40.61
N LEU A 107 3.63 12.62 -40.76
CA LEU A 107 4.53 12.43 -39.63
C LEU A 107 4.55 13.64 -38.71
N SER A 108 4.58 14.86 -39.28
CA SER A 108 4.54 16.10 -38.50
C SER A 108 3.23 16.25 -37.72
N MET A 109 2.09 15.93 -38.34
CA MET A 109 0.79 15.94 -37.65
C MET A 109 0.72 14.87 -36.54
N LEU A 110 1.24 13.66 -36.82
CA LEU A 110 1.28 12.58 -35.84
C LEU A 110 2.14 12.96 -34.63
N ALA A 111 3.32 13.54 -34.85
CA ALA A 111 4.20 14.03 -33.80
C ALA A 111 3.57 15.15 -32.97
N ALA A 112 2.85 16.08 -33.60
CA ALA A 112 2.14 17.15 -32.89
C ALA A 112 1.06 16.59 -31.93
N LEU A 113 0.39 15.50 -32.31
CA LEU A 113 -0.62 14.84 -31.47
C LEU A 113 -0.02 13.92 -30.40
N GLN A 114 1.26 13.55 -30.49
CA GLN A 114 1.90 12.66 -29.52
C GLN A 114 2.01 13.30 -28.14
N ALA A 115 2.48 14.54 -28.03
CA ALA A 115 2.73 15.16 -26.73
C ALA A 115 1.46 15.28 -25.85
N PRO A 116 0.30 15.73 -26.37
CA PRO A 116 -0.94 15.74 -25.60
C PRO A 116 -1.45 14.34 -25.22
N VAL A 117 -1.35 13.36 -26.12
CA VAL A 117 -1.78 11.97 -25.83
C VAL A 117 -0.90 11.35 -24.74
N ILE A 118 0.42 11.56 -24.82
CA ILE A 118 1.37 11.16 -23.79
C ILE A 118 1.01 11.85 -22.47
N MET A 119 0.83 13.17 -22.47
CA MET A 119 0.46 13.94 -21.28
C MET A 119 -0.87 13.48 -20.66
N MET A 120 -1.88 13.17 -21.47
CA MET A 120 -3.16 12.63 -20.99
C MET A 120 -2.99 11.23 -20.38
N SER A 121 -2.17 10.37 -20.99
CA SER A 121 -1.88 9.04 -20.43
C SER A 121 -1.09 9.12 -19.12
N GLN A 122 -0.12 10.04 -19.04
CA GLN A 122 0.67 10.31 -17.83
C GLN A 122 -0.20 10.89 -16.72
N ASN A 123 -1.06 11.88 -17.03
CA ASN A 123 -1.96 12.48 -16.04
C ASN A 123 -2.94 11.43 -15.47
N ARG A 124 -3.39 10.48 -16.30
CA ARG A 124 -4.22 9.35 -15.87
C ARG A 124 -3.45 8.36 -14.99
N GLN A 125 -2.21 8.03 -15.33
CA GLN A 125 -1.35 7.19 -14.50
C GLN A 125 -1.06 7.86 -13.14
N ALA A 126 -0.68 9.13 -13.14
CA ALA A 126 -0.44 9.90 -11.92
C ALA A 126 -1.68 9.98 -11.01
N ALA A 127 -2.88 10.10 -11.57
CA ALA A 127 -4.11 10.06 -10.80
C ALA A 127 -4.34 8.70 -10.12
N LYS A 128 -4.08 7.58 -10.84
CA LYS A 128 -4.14 6.23 -10.27
C LYS A 128 -3.09 6.02 -9.19
N ASP A 129 -1.85 6.44 -9.45
CA ASP A 129 -0.74 6.32 -8.49
C ASP A 129 -1.02 7.12 -7.22
N ARG A 130 -1.62 8.31 -7.34
CA ARG A 130 -2.04 9.11 -6.18
C ARG A 130 -3.10 8.41 -5.35
N GLN A 131 -4.09 7.78 -5.99
CA GLN A 131 -5.11 7.01 -5.29
C GLN A 131 -4.53 5.79 -4.58
N MET A 132 -3.64 5.06 -5.25
CA MET A 132 -2.90 3.93 -4.67
C MET A 132 -2.08 4.37 -3.46
N ALA A 133 -1.35 5.49 -3.56
CA ALA A 133 -0.55 6.01 -2.45
C ALA A 133 -1.39 6.38 -1.22
N VAL A 134 -2.59 6.97 -1.42
CA VAL A 134 -3.53 7.26 -0.32
C VAL A 134 -4.03 5.96 0.32
N TYR A 135 -4.37 4.96 -0.49
CA TYR A 135 -4.82 3.66 0.01
C TYR A 135 -3.71 2.94 0.80
N ASP A 136 -2.49 2.91 0.27
CA ASP A 136 -1.33 2.30 0.94
C ASP A 136 -1.04 2.99 2.27
N TYR A 137 -1.17 4.32 2.32
CA TYR A 137 -1.07 5.08 3.57
C TYR A 137 -2.14 4.67 4.59
N GLU A 138 -3.41 4.56 4.17
CA GLU A 138 -4.50 4.11 5.05
C GLU A 138 -4.25 2.69 5.61
N VAL A 139 -3.75 1.77 4.78
CA VAL A 139 -3.39 0.41 5.19
C VAL A 139 -2.23 0.42 6.19
N ASN A 140 -1.20 1.22 5.95
CA ASN A 140 -0.04 1.32 6.83
C ASN A 140 -0.43 1.87 8.21
N VAL A 141 -1.24 2.93 8.26
CA VAL A 141 -1.75 3.50 9.52
C VAL A 141 -2.57 2.46 10.28
N LYS A 142 -3.40 1.66 9.59
CA LYS A 142 -4.15 0.58 10.22
C LYS A 142 -3.22 -0.49 10.82
N ALA A 143 -2.20 -0.91 10.07
CA ALA A 143 -1.23 -1.89 10.56
C ALA A 143 -0.50 -1.39 11.82
N GLU A 144 -0.12 -0.10 11.84
CA GLU A 144 0.47 0.54 13.02
C GLU A 144 -0.44 0.49 14.24
N VAL A 145 -1.74 0.82 14.08
CA VAL A 145 -2.75 0.71 15.16
C VAL A 145 -2.87 -0.73 15.67
N GLU A 146 -2.93 -1.71 14.77
CA GLU A 146 -3.03 -3.12 15.15
C GLU A 146 -1.80 -3.61 15.91
N ILE A 147 -0.60 -3.15 15.54
CA ILE A 147 0.65 -3.42 16.26
C ILE A 147 0.64 -2.81 17.65
N MET A 148 0.22 -1.55 17.80
CA MET A 148 0.11 -0.90 19.12
C MET A 148 -0.87 -1.64 20.02
N ALA A 149 -2.02 -2.04 19.48
CA ALA A 149 -3.01 -2.82 20.21
C ALA A 149 -2.48 -4.21 20.64
N LEU A 150 -1.64 -4.83 19.82
CA LEU A 150 -0.98 -6.09 20.16
C LEU A 150 0.07 -5.88 21.26
N HIS A 151 0.85 -4.80 21.19
CA HIS A 151 1.85 -4.45 22.20
C HIS A 151 1.21 -4.22 23.57
N ASP A 152 0.12 -3.46 23.64
CA ASP A 152 -0.62 -3.22 24.89
C ASP A 152 -1.13 -4.53 25.52
N LYS A 153 -1.62 -5.47 24.70
CA LYS A 153 -2.03 -6.79 25.20
C LYS A 153 -0.85 -7.61 25.70
N LEU A 154 0.28 -7.56 24.99
CA LEU A 154 1.50 -8.27 25.39
C LEU A 154 2.05 -7.74 26.70
N ASP A 155 2.05 -6.42 26.90
CA ASP A 155 2.50 -5.79 28.13
C ASP A 155 1.57 -6.13 29.29
N ALA A 156 0.26 -6.12 29.08
CA ALA A 156 -0.71 -6.55 30.10
C ALA A 156 -0.46 -8.01 30.55
N LEU A 157 -0.29 -8.93 29.59
CA LEU A 157 0.03 -10.33 29.89
C LEU A 157 1.37 -10.49 30.59
N ARG A 158 2.39 -9.71 30.19
CA ARG A 158 3.70 -9.72 30.83
C ARG A 158 3.61 -9.26 32.28
N SER A 159 2.90 -8.16 32.54
CA SER A 159 2.70 -7.62 33.89
C SER A 159 1.97 -8.62 34.79
N ASP A 160 0.90 -9.26 34.29
CA ASP A 160 0.16 -10.29 35.04
C ASP A 160 1.07 -11.47 35.41
N HIS A 161 1.86 -11.97 34.45
CA HIS A 161 2.82 -13.04 34.71
C HIS A 161 3.91 -12.63 35.71
N LEU A 162 4.44 -11.41 35.63
CA LEU A 162 5.45 -10.93 36.58
C LEU A 162 4.90 -10.87 38.01
N VAL A 163 3.65 -10.41 38.20
CA VAL A 163 3.00 -10.38 39.51
C VAL A 163 2.86 -11.80 40.07
N VAL A 164 2.43 -12.76 39.25
CA VAL A 164 2.29 -14.16 39.66
C VAL A 164 3.64 -14.78 40.06
N LEU A 165 4.70 -14.54 39.29
CA LEU A 165 6.04 -15.06 39.60
C LEU A 165 6.60 -14.48 40.90
N LEU A 166 6.38 -13.18 41.15
CA LEU A 166 6.79 -12.53 42.41
C LEU A 166 6.04 -13.09 43.62
N GLN A 167 4.73 -13.34 43.48
CA GLN A 167 3.95 -13.99 44.55
C GLN A 167 4.45 -15.41 44.84
N GLN A 168 4.80 -16.18 43.82
CA GLN A 168 5.37 -17.51 43.98
C GLN A 168 6.74 -17.47 44.67
N GLN A 169 7.61 -16.52 44.32
CA GLN A 169 8.89 -16.33 45.01
C GLN A 169 8.71 -15.96 46.47
N GLN A 170 7.79 -15.04 46.78
CA GLN A 170 7.55 -14.62 48.17
C GLN A 170 7.06 -15.80 49.03
N ALA A 171 6.17 -16.62 48.48
CA ALA A 171 5.69 -17.83 49.17
C ALA A 171 6.82 -18.85 49.42
N GLN A 172 7.76 -19.00 48.48
CA GLN A 172 8.94 -19.84 48.66
C GLN A 172 9.88 -19.30 49.75
N ILE A 173 10.13 -17.99 49.78
CA ILE A 173 10.96 -17.35 50.80
C ILE A 173 10.33 -17.55 52.19
N ASP A 174 9.03 -17.30 52.33
CA ASP A 174 8.32 -17.49 53.60
C ASP A 174 8.41 -18.94 54.09
N LEU A 175 8.29 -19.92 53.19
CA LEU A 175 8.44 -21.34 53.53
C LEU A 175 9.87 -21.63 54.02
N LEU A 176 10.89 -21.15 53.31
CA LEU A 176 12.30 -21.30 53.71
C LEU A 176 12.57 -20.66 55.08
N THR A 177 12.06 -19.45 55.32
CA THR A 177 12.18 -18.77 56.61
C THR A 177 11.53 -19.57 57.74
N ARG A 178 10.35 -20.15 57.50
CA ARG A 178 9.68 -21.02 58.47
C ARG A 178 10.46 -22.30 58.74
N LEU A 179 11.02 -22.94 57.71
CA LEU A 179 11.85 -24.14 57.88
C LEU A 179 13.12 -23.86 58.68
N ILE A 180 13.77 -22.72 58.43
CA ILE A 180 14.94 -22.28 59.19
C ILE A 180 14.55 -21.99 60.65
N ALA A 181 13.43 -21.29 60.87
CA ALA A 181 12.93 -20.98 62.22
C ALA A 181 12.46 -22.22 63.00
N ALA A 182 11.97 -23.26 62.30
CA ALA A 182 11.53 -24.51 62.88
C ALA A 182 12.69 -25.52 63.11
N GLN A 183 13.90 -25.24 62.62
CA GLN A 183 15.06 -26.03 63.02
C GLN A 183 15.37 -25.75 64.50
N PRO A 184 15.37 -26.76 65.38
CA PRO A 184 15.85 -26.58 66.74
C PRO A 184 17.30 -26.09 66.68
N PRO A 185 17.77 -25.30 67.68
CA PRO A 185 19.16 -24.89 67.72
C PRO A 185 20.00 -26.15 67.59
N VAL A 186 20.91 -26.19 66.61
CA VAL A 186 21.96 -27.20 66.56
C VAL A 186 22.60 -27.08 67.93
N THR A 187 22.25 -27.99 68.82
CA THR A 187 22.87 -28.11 70.12
C THR A 187 24.33 -28.19 69.79
N ALA A 188 25.04 -27.10 70.08
CA ALA A 188 26.40 -27.16 70.48
C ALA A 188 26.40 -28.24 71.57
N ALA A 189 26.70 -29.47 71.16
CA ALA A 189 27.34 -30.42 72.03
C ALA A 189 28.67 -29.75 72.37
N ALA A 190 28.57 -28.85 73.35
CA ALA A 190 29.67 -28.32 74.07
C ALA A 190 30.45 -29.51 74.60
N GLN A 191 31.76 -29.47 74.35
CA GLN A 191 32.76 -29.76 75.35
C GLN A 191 32.69 -31.15 75.96
N HIS A 192 33.46 -32.07 75.38
CA HIS A 192 34.37 -32.91 76.16
C HIS A 192 35.69 -33.06 75.40
#